data_AF-A0A7G5MSS5-F1
#
_entry.id   AF-A0A7G5MSS5-F1
#
_cell.length_a   1.000
_cell.length_b   1.000
_cell.length_c   1.000
_cell.angle_alpha   90.00
_cell.angle_beta   90.00
_cell.angle_gamma   90.00
#
_symmetry.space_group_name_H-M   'P 1'
#
loop_
_entity.id
_entity.type
_entity.pdbx_description
1 polymer ?
#
loop_
_entity_poly.entity_id
_entity_poly.type
_entity_poly.pdbx_seq_one_letter_code
_entity_poly.pdbx_strand_id
1 'polypeptide(L)' 'MKRVTFPKPFKDKADVILTPITSVPGTTVQGVGTDNNTKEGFDAYVKRTNSTETILTWVAIGPM' A
#
# COMPACT_ATOMS: atom_id res chain seq x y z
N MET A 1 9.82 -2.89 -2.35
CA MET A 1 8.36 -3.05 -2.55
C MET A 1 7.94 -4.39 -1.98
N LYS A 2 6.70 -4.52 -1.52
CA LYS A 2 6.17 -5.78 -0.97
C LYS A 2 4.80 -6.08 -1.58
N ARG A 3 4.65 -7.29 -2.12
CA ARG A 3 3.38 -7.78 -2.64
C ARG A 3 2.38 -8.00 -1.50
N VAL A 4 1.18 -7.47 -1.67
CA VAL A 4 0.00 -7.73 -0.85
C VAL A 4 -1.00 -8.48 -1.71
N THR A 5 -1.50 -9.62 -1.23
CA THR A 5 -2.53 -10.42 -1.89
C THR A 5 -3.86 -10.22 -1.20
N PHE A 6 -4.93 -10.08 -1.97
CA PHE A 6 -6.28 -10.02 -1.42
C PHE A 6 -6.72 -11.43 -1.01
N PRO A 7 -7.39 -11.59 0.16
CA PRO A 7 -7.92 -12.89 0.58
C PRO A 7 -8.94 -13.48 -0.40
N LYS A 8 -9.67 -12.61 -1.09
CA LYS A 8 -10.58 -12.95 -2.18
C LYS A 8 -10.29 -12.02 -3.36
N PRO A 9 -10.04 -12.56 -4.57
CA PRO A 9 -9.87 -11.73 -5.75
C PRO A 9 -11.15 -10.95 -6.08
N PHE A 10 -10.97 -9.73 -6.57
CA PHE A 10 -12.04 -8.95 -7.19
C PHE A 10 -12.37 -9.52 -8.57
N LYS A 11 -13.50 -9.09 -9.15
CA LYS A 11 -13.89 -9.44 -10.52
C LYS A 11 -12.96 -8.82 -11.57
N ASP A 12 -12.51 -7.60 -11.31
CA ASP A 12 -11.58 -6.82 -12.15
C ASP A 12 -10.63 -6.02 -11.25
N LYS A 13 -9.76 -5.19 -11.85
CA LYS A 13 -8.81 -4.33 -11.13
C LYS A 13 -9.50 -3.55 -10.00
N ALA A 14 -8.88 -3.58 -8.82
CA ALA A 14 -9.28 -2.77 -7.68
C ALA A 14 -8.44 -1.49 -7.57
N ASP A 15 -9.08 -0.40 -7.15
CA ASP A 15 -8.41 0.80 -6.71
C ASP A 15 -8.02 0.66 -5.24
N VAL A 16 -6.80 1.06 -4.90
CA VAL A 16 -6.26 0.89 -3.54
C VAL A 16 -5.86 2.25 -3.00
N ILE A 17 -6.39 2.58 -1.83
CA ILE A 17 -6.03 3.76 -1.05
C ILE A 17 -5.14 3.28 0.10
N LEU A 18 -4.03 3.97 0.34
CA LEU A 18 -3.04 3.58 1.34
C LEU A 18 -2.60 4.80 2.16
N THR A 19 -2.46 4.62 3.47
CA THR A 19 -1.94 5.64 4.38
C THR A 19 -0.84 5.05 5.28
N PRO A 20 0.25 5.79 5.54
CA PRO A 20 1.21 5.39 6.55
C PRO A 20 0.73 5.74 7.96
N ILE A 21 1.05 4.91 8.93
CA ILE A 21 1.04 5.20 10.36
C ILE A 21 2.50 5.23 10.80
N THR A 22 2.99 6.39 11.18
CA THR A 22 4.40 6.65 11.50
C THR A 22 4.55 7.85 12.42
N SER A 23 5.63 7.89 13.21
CA SER A 23 6.02 9.06 14.02
C SER A 23 6.89 10.07 13.27
N VAL A 24 7.29 9.77 12.03
CA VAL A 24 8.25 10.56 11.25
C VAL A 24 7.75 10.94 9.84
N PRO A 25 6.54 11.53 9.71
CA PRO A 25 5.99 11.94 8.43
C PRO A 25 6.79 13.10 7.84
N GLY A 26 7.06 13.05 6.53
CA GLY A 26 7.72 14.14 5.78
C GLY A 26 9.20 14.35 6.07
N THR A 27 9.75 13.77 7.13
CA THR A 27 11.18 13.83 7.47
C THR A 27 11.89 12.57 7.01
N THR A 28 11.50 11.43 7.59
CA THR A 28 12.02 10.13 7.26
C THR A 28 11.17 9.44 6.21
N VAL A 29 9.85 9.44 6.38
CA VAL A 29 8.92 8.88 5.39
C VAL A 29 8.67 9.95 4.34
N GLN A 30 9.27 9.76 3.16
CA GLN A 30 9.20 10.70 2.03
C GLN A 30 8.02 10.41 1.11
N GLY A 31 7.49 9.19 1.13
CA GLY A 31 6.35 8.82 0.32
C GLY A 31 5.92 7.39 0.53
N VAL A 32 4.67 7.13 0.19
CA VAL A 32 4.08 5.79 0.15
C VAL A 32 3.22 5.68 -1.10
N GLY A 33 2.92 4.45 -1.48
CA GLY A 33 1.96 4.23 -2.55
C GLY A 33 1.75 2.77 -2.88
N THR A 34 0.94 2.58 -3.89
CA THR A 34 0.63 1.28 -4.47
C THR A 34 1.04 1.28 -5.94
N ASP A 35 1.50 0.14 -6.41
CA ASP A 35 1.81 -0.10 -7.82
C ASP A 35 1.29 -1.47 -8.24
N ASN A 36 1.21 -1.73 -9.54
CA ASN A 36 0.73 -3.01 -10.11
C ASN A 36 -0.59 -3.50 -9.49
N ASN A 37 -1.55 -2.59 -9.28
CA ASN A 37 -2.87 -2.96 -8.78
C ASN A 37 -3.58 -3.86 -9.79
N THR A 38 -3.95 -5.06 -9.35
CA THR A 38 -4.71 -6.05 -10.13
C THR A 38 -5.96 -6.47 -9.36
N LYS A 39 -6.72 -7.42 -9.90
CA LYS A 39 -7.83 -8.05 -9.19
C LYS A 39 -7.40 -8.94 -8.01
N GLU A 40 -6.12 -9.33 -7.95
CA GLU A 40 -5.58 -10.30 -6.97
C GLU A 40 -4.77 -9.63 -5.86
N GLY A 41 -4.31 -8.41 -6.07
CA GLY A 41 -3.47 -7.71 -5.11
C GLY A 41 -2.82 -6.46 -5.68
N PHE A 42 -1.79 -5.98 -4.99
CA PHE A 42 -1.00 -4.81 -5.36
C PHE A 42 0.40 -4.89 -4.73
N ASP A 43 1.32 -4.08 -5.24
CA ASP A 43 2.63 -3.87 -4.64
C ASP A 43 2.62 -2.61 -3.76
N ALA A 44 2.88 -2.76 -2.47
CA ALA A 44 3.02 -1.65 -1.53
C ALA A 44 4.46 -1.17 -1.48
N TYR A 45 4.66 0.15 -1.38
CA TYR A 45 5.97 0.72 -1.14
C TYR A 45 5.95 1.85 -0.10
N VAL A 46 7.08 1.99 0.57
CA VAL A 46 7.43 3.14 1.41
C VAL A 46 8.81 3.62 0.98
N LYS A 47 8.93 4.91 0.67
CA LYS A 47 10.20 5.58 0.45
C LYS A 47 10.60 6.26 1.76
N ARG A 48 11.72 5.82 2.34
CA ARG A 48 12.21 6.34 3.62
C ARG A 48 13.72 6.44 3.68
N THR A 49 14.23 7.34 4.52
CA THR A 49 15.67 7.60 4.69
C THR A 49 16.33 6.81 5.84
N ASN A 50 15.53 6.13 6.68
CA ASN A 50 16.03 5.27 7.75
C ASN A 50 15.12 4.04 7.95
N SER A 51 15.32 3.31 9.04
CA SER A 51 14.56 2.10 9.39
C SER A 51 13.44 2.27 10.42
N THR A 52 13.10 3.49 10.88
CA THR A 52 11.99 3.76 11.82
C THR A 52 10.72 3.03 11.36
N GLU A 53 10.07 2.37 12.31
CA GLU A 53 8.86 1.59 12.03
C GLU A 53 7.81 2.45 11.34
N THR A 54 7.18 1.88 10.31
CA THR A 54 6.11 2.51 9.55
C THR A 54 5.15 1.42 9.12
N ILE A 55 3.91 1.54 9.57
CA ILE A 55 2.83 0.61 9.20
C ILE A 55 2.11 1.22 8.01
N LEU A 56 1.82 0.41 6.98
CA LEU A 56 1.01 0.84 5.85
C LEU A 56 -0.37 0.21 6.00
N THR A 57 -1.40 1.03 6.22
CA THR A 57 -2.79 0.59 6.22
C THR A 57 -3.43 0.95 4.89
N TRP A 58 -4.35 0.11 4.42
CA TRP A 58 -4.90 0.24 3.08
C TRP A 58 -6.35 -0.24 3.01
N VAL A 59 -7.08 0.28 2.03
CA VAL A 59 -8.43 -0.14 1.64
C VAL A 59 -8.43 -0.37 0.13
N ALA A 60 -8.90 -1.54 -0.30
CA ALA A 60 -9.09 -1.87 -1.71
C ALA A 60 -10.59 -1.85 -2.03
N ILE A 61 -10.96 -1.15 -3.10
CA ILE A 61 -12.34 -1.03 -3.58
C ILE A 61 -12.35 -1.45 -5.04
N GLY A 62 -13.24 -2.37 -5.40
CA GLY A 62 -13.34 -2.88 -6.76
C GLY A 62 -14.62 -3.69 -6.97
N PRO A 63 -14.93 -4.04 -8.23
CA PRO A 63 -16.08 -4.87 -8.55
C PRO A 63 -15.92 -6.28 -7.99
N MET A 64 -17.00 -6.85 -7.46
CA MET A 64 -17.05 -8.20 -6.87
C MET A 64 -17.58 -9.25 -7.84
#